data_AF-A0A1I7E446-F1
#
_entry.id   AF-A0A1I7E446-F1
#
_cell.length_a   1.000
_cell.length_b   1.000
_cell.length_c   1.000
_cell.angle_alpha   90.00
_cell.angle_beta   90.00
_cell.angle_gamma   90.00
#
_symmetry.space_group_name_H-M   'P 1'
#
loop_
_entity.id
_entity.type
_entity.pdbx_description
1 polymer ?
#
loop_
_entity_poly.entity_id
_entity_poly.type
_entity_poly.pdbx_seq_one_letter_code
_entity_poly.pdbx_strand_id
1 'polypeptide(L)' 'MSAPPTLNALMKAEQMKSKSFKVGRSAKTGRFTTVKKATQRKSTHVVETIKKK' A
#
# COMPACT_ATOMS: atom_id res chain seq x y z
N MET A 1 -7.62 -2.84 -32.87
CA MET A 1 -8.02 -1.74 -31.96
C MET A 1 -7.64 -2.15 -30.54
N SER A 2 -6.76 -1.40 -29.87
CA SER A 2 -6.33 -1.71 -28.49
C SER A 2 -7.46 -1.38 -27.51
N ALA A 3 -7.72 -2.30 -26.57
CA ALA A 3 -8.72 -2.08 -25.53
C ALA A 3 -8.34 -0.85 -24.68
N PRO A 4 -9.29 0.04 -24.36
CA PRO A 4 -9.03 1.16 -23.47
C PRO A 4 -8.58 0.63 -22.10
N PRO A 5 -7.58 1.26 -21.46
CA PRO A 5 -7.11 0.83 -20.15
C PRO A 5 -8.24 0.95 -19.13
N THR A 6 -8.46 -0.11 -18.36
CA THR A 6 -9.45 -0.11 -17.28
C THR A 6 -9.07 0.93 -16.22
N LEU A 7 -10.07 1.50 -15.53
CA LEU A 7 -9.86 2.49 -14.46
C LEU A 7 -8.85 2.01 -13.39
N ASN A 8 -8.82 0.69 -13.12
CA ASN A 8 -7.87 0.08 -12.21
C ASN A 8 -6.41 0.16 -12.69
N ALA A 9 -6.17 0.07 -14.00
CA ALA A 9 -4.84 0.20 -14.58
C ALA A 9 -4.32 1.64 -14.48
N LEU A 10 -5.21 2.63 -14.70
CA LEU A 10 -4.88 4.05 -14.55
C LEU A 10 -4.54 4.40 -13.09
N MET A 11 -5.35 3.96 -12.12
CA MET A 11 -5.05 4.17 -10.69
C MET A 11 -3.75 3.47 -10.24
N LYS A 12 -3.44 2.29 -10.80
CA LYS A 12 -2.20 1.58 -10.47
C LYS A 12 -0.97 2.27 -11.05
N ALA A 13 -1.07 2.85 -12.25
CA ALA A 13 0.00 3.66 -12.83
C ALA A 13 0.26 4.94 -12.00
N GLU A 14 -0.79 5.61 -11.52
CA GLU A 14 -0.65 6.76 -10.62
C GLU A 14 -0.04 6.39 -9.27
N GLN A 15 -0.44 5.27 -8.68
CA GLN A 15 0.19 4.75 -7.46
C GLN A 15 1.65 4.38 -7.68
N MET A 16 2.03 3.85 -8.85
CA MET A 16 3.44 3.59 -9.16
C MET A 16 4.26 4.88 -9.33
N LYS A 17 3.66 5.95 -9.85
CA LYS A 17 4.28 7.29 -9.96
C LYS A 17 4.37 8.02 -8.61
N SER A 18 3.58 7.60 -7.62
CA SER A 18 3.55 8.26 -6.32
C SER A 18 4.88 8.11 -5.56
N LYS A 19 5.36 9.21 -4.98
CA LYS A 19 6.61 9.30 -4.21
C LYS A 19 6.51 8.62 -2.83
N SER A 20 5.44 7.89 -2.56
CA SER A 20 5.18 7.27 -1.26
C SER A 20 4.36 6.00 -1.41
N PHE A 21 4.57 5.02 -0.54
CA PHE A 21 3.78 3.79 -0.52
C PHE A 21 3.27 3.49 0.88
N LYS A 22 2.15 2.77 0.96
CA LYS A 22 1.57 2.28 2.21
C LYS A 22 2.17 0.91 2.55
N VAL A 23 2.54 0.72 3.81
CA VAL A 23 3.03 -0.57 4.33
C VAL A 23 2.36 -0.87 5.66
N GLY A 24 2.09 -2.14 5.95
CA GLY A 24 1.69 -2.55 7.29
C GLY A 24 2.93 -2.69 8.18
N ARG A 25 2.80 -2.38 9.47
CA ARG A 25 3.86 -2.56 10.46
C ARG A 25 3.29 -3.13 11.74
N SER A 26 3.93 -4.16 12.28
CA SER A 26 3.58 -4.70 13.59
C SER A 26 3.86 -3.66 14.67
N ALA A 27 2.85 -3.28 15.44
CA ALA A 27 3.01 -2.33 16.56
C ALA A 27 3.84 -2.92 17.71
N LYS A 28 3.89 -4.26 17.79
CA LYS A 28 4.59 -4.98 18.87
C LYS A 28 6.08 -5.15 18.60
N THR A 29 6.45 -5.44 17.35
CA THR A 29 7.81 -5.84 16.98
C THR A 29 8.46 -4.92 15.95
N GLY A 30 7.71 -3.98 15.38
CA GLY A 30 8.18 -3.09 14.33
C GLY A 30 8.38 -3.75 12.95
N ARG A 31 8.16 -5.06 12.82
CA ARG A 31 8.34 -5.80 11.56
C ARG A 31 7.31 -5.36 10.51
N PHE A 32 7.77 -5.17 9.28
CA PHE A 32 6.90 -4.87 8.15
C PHE A 32 6.03 -6.06 7.76
N THR A 33 4.78 -5.77 7.41
CA THR A 33 3.77 -6.73 6.97
C THR A 33 2.94 -6.10 5.83
N THR A 34 2.08 -6.90 5.20
CA THR A 34 1.18 -6.39 4.18
C THR A 34 0.13 -5.45 4.77
N VAL A 35 -0.29 -4.44 3.98
CA VAL A 35 -1.38 -3.53 4.36
C VAL A 35 -2.66 -4.30 4.66
N LYS A 36 -2.99 -5.32 3.86
CA LYS A 36 -4.17 -6.17 4.08
C LYS A 36 -4.18 -6.79 5.49
N LYS A 37 -3.05 -7.37 5.91
CA LYS A 37 -2.91 -7.97 7.25
C LYS A 37 -3.03 -6.92 8.35
N ALA A 38 -2.43 -5.74 8.14
CA ALA A 38 -2.51 -4.65 9.11
C ALA A 38 -3.94 -4.10 9.24
N THR A 39 -4.65 -3.93 8.13
CA THR A 39 -6.05 -3.50 8.12
C THR A 39 -6.99 -4.51 8.80
N GLN A 40 -6.72 -5.81 8.65
CA GLN A 40 -7.49 -6.87 9.33
C GLN A 40 -7.17 -6.93 10.83
N ARG A 41 -5.94 -6.63 11.25
CA ARG A 41 -5.46 -6.76 12.63
C ARG A 41 -5.10 -5.40 13.26
N LYS A 42 -6.06 -4.48 13.25
CA LYS A 42 -5.89 -3.08 13.72
C LYS A 42 -5.39 -2.96 15.17
N SER A 43 -5.66 -3.95 16.02
CA SER A 43 -5.21 -3.97 17.42
C SER A 43 -3.71 -4.24 17.59
N THR A 44 -3.06 -4.81 16.58
CA THR A 44 -1.65 -5.26 16.69
C THR A 44 -0.76 -4.75 15.57
N HIS A 45 -1.34 -4.17 14.52
CA HIS A 45 -0.64 -3.70 13.35
C HIS A 45 -1.17 -2.33 12.94
N VAL A 46 -0.28 -1.49 12.42
CA VAL A 46 -0.56 -0.14 11.96
C VAL A 46 -0.25 -0.05 10.47
N VAL A 47 -0.96 0.81 9.74
CA VAL A 47 -0.65 1.13 8.35
C VAL A 47 0.11 2.45 8.32
N GLU A 48 1.36 2.42 7.87
CA GLU A 48 2.22 3.59 7.74
C GLU A 48 2.39 3.96 6.26
N THR A 49 2.62 5.24 5.99
CA THR A 49 2.91 5.74 4.65
C THR A 49 4.37 6.19 4.60
N ILE A 50 5.19 5.50 3.81
CA ILE A 50 6.63 5.75 3.69
C ILE A 50 6.90 6.50 2.39
N LYS A 51 7.68 7.58 2.47
CA LYS A 51 8.17 8.28 1.28
C LYS A 51 9.33 7.50 0.66
N LYS A 52 9.26 7.27 -0.65
CA LYS A 52 10.41 6.82 -1.43
C LYS A 52 11.35 8.02 -1.59
N LYS A 53 12.63 7.82 -1.30
CA LYS A 53 13.68 8.80 -1.61
C LYS A 53 13.95 8.81 -3.10
#